data_AF-A0A2A3LND9-F1
#
_entry.id   AF-A0A2A3LND9-F1
#
_cell.length_a   1.000
_cell.length_b   1.000
_cell.length_c   1.000
_cell.angle_alpha   90.00
_cell.angle_beta   90.00
_cell.angle_gamma   90.00
#
_symmetry.space_group_name_H-M   'P 1'
#
loop_
_entity.id
_entity.type
_entity.pdbx_description
1 polymer ?
#
loop_
_entity_poly.entity_id
_entity_poly.type
_entity_poly.pdbx_seq_one_letter_code
_entity_poly.pdbx_strand_id
1 'polypeptide(L)' 'MKSRSDIDALIDQLRARLQALLDAHPHDAVLDLFADEAKPLVEQVPAEFDADVQDRVHRMLVDAGLLPDESPTG' A
#
# COMPACT_ATOMS: atom_id res chain seq x y z
N MET A 1 -5.13 -15.43 -14.34
CA MET A 1 -4.85 -14.01 -14.60
C MET A 1 -5.66 -13.22 -13.59
N LYS A 2 -5.00 -12.48 -12.67
CA LYS A 2 -5.73 -11.55 -11.82
C LYS A 2 -6.29 -10.44 -12.72
N SER A 3 -7.58 -10.16 -12.59
CA SER A 3 -8.24 -9.10 -13.34
C SER A 3 -8.05 -7.77 -12.62
N ARG A 4 -8.37 -6.66 -13.29
CA ARG A 4 -8.35 -5.32 -12.67
C ARG A 4 -9.17 -5.26 -11.38
N SER A 5 -10.26 -6.02 -11.31
CA SER A 5 -11.10 -6.16 -10.10
C SER A 5 -10.40 -6.86 -8.95
N ASP A 6 -9.54 -7.86 -9.21
CA ASP A 6 -8.73 -8.49 -8.17
C ASP A 6 -7.71 -7.50 -7.59
N ILE A 7 -7.14 -6.64 -8.45
CA ILE A 7 -6.18 -5.62 -8.02
C ILE A 7 -6.88 -4.56 -7.17
N ASP A 8 -8.05 -4.11 -7.60
CA ASP A 8 -8.83 -3.14 -6.81
C ASP A 8 -9.20 -3.71 -5.44
N ALA A 9 -9.60 -4.99 -5.37
CA ALA A 9 -9.85 -5.68 -4.11
C ALA A 9 -8.60 -5.81 -3.22
N LEU A 10 -7.42 -6.04 -3.80
CA LEU A 10 -6.15 -6.05 -3.05
C LEU A 10 -5.82 -4.67 -2.48
N ILE A 11 -6.02 -3.61 -3.27
CA ILE A 11 -5.79 -2.23 -2.83
C ILE A 11 -6.76 -1.87 -1.70
N ASP A 12 -8.04 -2.21 -1.84
CA ASP A 12 -9.05 -1.95 -0.80
C ASP A 12 -8.73 -2.72 0.49
N GLN A 13 -8.26 -3.97 0.36
CA GLN A 13 -7.78 -4.76 1.50
C GLN A 13 -6.57 -4.10 2.19
N LEU A 14 -5.56 -3.65 1.42
CA LEU A 14 -4.40 -2.94 1.96
C LEU A 14 -4.82 -1.64 2.65
N ARG A 15 -5.78 -0.91 2.10
CA ARG A 15 -6.32 0.32 2.71
C ARG A 15 -6.98 0.06 4.06
N ALA A 16 -7.85 -0.95 4.12
CA ALA A 16 -8.51 -1.34 5.37
C ALA A 16 -7.48 -1.80 6.42
N ARG A 17 -6.45 -2.54 5.98
CA ARG A 17 -5.34 -2.97 6.84
C ARG A 17 -4.56 -1.79 7.40
N LEU A 18 -4.21 -0.84 6.54
CA LEU A 18 -3.49 0.36 6.91
C LEU A 18 -4.26 1.17 7.97
N GLN A 19 -5.56 1.39 7.76
CA GLN A 19 -6.40 2.08 8.75
C GLN A 19 -6.47 1.34 10.09
N ALA A 20 -6.59 0.01 10.07
CA ALA A 20 -6.58 -0.78 11.31
C ALA A 20 -5.24 -0.69 12.05
N LEU A 21 -4.12 -0.69 11.31
CA LEU A 21 -2.78 -0.53 11.88
C LEU A 21 -2.58 0.88 12.44
N LEU A 22 -3.06 1.92 11.75
CA LEU A 22 -3.01 3.32 12.22
C LEU A 22 -3.80 3.52 13.52
N ASP A 23 -4.91 2.81 13.69
CA ASP A 23 -5.73 2.87 14.92
C ASP A 23 -5.04 2.13 16.09
N ALA A 24 -4.35 1.02 15.81
CA ALA A 24 -3.72 0.17 16.81
C ALA A 24 -2.27 0.54 17.17
N HIS A 25 -1.55 1.21 16.26
CA HIS A 25 -0.10 1.43 16.38
C HIS A 25 0.30 2.86 16.00
N PRO A 26 1.40 3.38 16.59
CA PRO A 26 1.96 4.65 16.17
C PRO A 26 2.53 4.57 14.75
N HIS A 27 2.46 5.69 14.02
CA HIS A 27 2.86 5.80 12.60
C HIS A 27 4.22 5.18 12.26
N ASP A 28 5.20 5.33 13.14
CA ASP A 28 6.58 4.82 12.95
C ASP A 28 6.62 3.27 12.86
N ALA A 29 5.74 2.58 13.58
CA ALA A 29 5.64 1.12 13.55
C ALA A 29 4.68 0.60 12.48
N VAL A 30 3.70 1.42 12.07
CA VAL A 30 2.69 1.04 11.07
C VAL A 30 3.32 0.75 9.72
N LEU A 31 4.35 1.50 9.34
CA LEU A 31 4.99 1.39 8.03
C LEU A 31 5.72 0.04 7.86
N ASP A 32 6.43 -0.39 8.90
CA ASP A 32 7.15 -1.66 8.93
C ASP A 32 6.18 -2.85 8.93
N LEU A 33 5.13 -2.79 9.77
CA LEU A 33 4.06 -3.79 9.83
C LEU A 33 3.28 -3.89 8.51
N PHE A 34 2.95 -2.73 7.92
CA PHE A 34 2.26 -2.67 6.64
C PHE A 34 3.13 -3.21 5.51
N ALA A 35 4.43 -2.88 5.46
CA ALA A 35 5.34 -3.39 4.44
C ALA A 35 5.47 -4.92 4.52
N ASP A 36 5.50 -5.49 5.73
CA ASP A 36 5.56 -6.94 5.92
C ASP A 36 4.25 -7.65 5.48
N GLU A 37 3.08 -7.09 5.84
CA GLU A 37 1.79 -7.64 5.36
C GLU A 37 1.55 -7.38 3.86
N ALA A 38 2.08 -6.28 3.30
CA ALA A 38 1.89 -5.93 1.90
C ALA A 38 2.77 -6.75 0.95
N LYS A 39 3.97 -7.17 1.36
CA LYS A 39 4.88 -8.02 0.57
C LYS A 39 4.18 -9.19 -0.13
N PRO A 40 3.50 -10.11 0.59
CA PRO A 40 2.86 -11.25 -0.07
C PRO A 40 1.69 -10.83 -0.97
N LEU A 41 1.05 -9.67 -0.73
CA LEU A 41 0.02 -9.15 -1.62
C LEU A 41 0.61 -8.58 -2.91
N VAL A 42 1.70 -7.82 -2.82
CA VAL A 42 2.41 -7.22 -3.98
C VAL A 42 3.06 -8.30 -4.83
N GLU A 43 3.63 -9.35 -4.22
CA GLU A 43 4.19 -10.50 -4.97
C GLU A 43 3.14 -11.27 -5.78
N GLN A 44 1.86 -11.15 -5.42
CA GLN A 44 0.76 -11.73 -6.20
C GLN A 44 0.26 -10.81 -7.32
N VAL A 45 0.77 -9.59 -7.43
CA VAL A 45 0.40 -8.64 -8.49
C VAL A 45 1.18 -8.99 -9.76
N PRO A 46 0.52 -9.07 -10.92
CA PRO A 46 1.23 -9.25 -12.18
C PRO A 46 2.13 -8.05 -12.47
N ALA A 47 3.32 -8.27 -13.03
CA ALA A 47 4.26 -7.20 -13.36
C ALA A 47 3.67 -6.07 -14.23
N GLU A 48 2.66 -6.38 -15.06
CA GLU A 48 1.91 -5.38 -15.86
C GLU A 48 1.22 -4.31 -15.01
N PHE A 49 0.84 -4.64 -13.78
CA PHE A 49 0.15 -3.75 -12.85
C PHE A 49 1.01 -3.33 -11.66
N ASP A 50 2.26 -3.79 -11.57
CA ASP A 50 3.15 -3.48 -10.45
C ASP A 50 3.33 -1.97 -10.28
N ALA A 51 3.58 -1.24 -11.36
CA ALA A 51 3.72 0.22 -11.33
C ALA A 51 2.44 0.95 -10.89
N ASP A 52 1.26 0.51 -11.34
CA ASP A 52 -0.04 1.12 -10.95
C ASP A 52 -0.35 0.84 -9.47
N VAL A 53 -0.05 -0.37 -9.00
CA VAL A 53 -0.20 -0.76 -7.59
C VAL A 53 0.77 0.01 -6.71
N GLN A 54 2.05 0.13 -7.10
CA GLN A 54 3.03 0.88 -6.33
C GLN A 54 2.65 2.37 -6.22
N ASP A 55 2.21 3.02 -7.31
CA ASP A 55 1.73 4.41 -7.27
C ASP A 55 0.54 4.58 -6.32
N ARG A 56 -0.45 3.68 -6.41
CA ARG A 56 -1.64 3.70 -5.55
C ARG A 56 -1.30 3.48 -4.07
N VAL A 57 -0.46 2.49 -3.78
CA VAL A 57 -0.01 2.20 -2.40
C VAL A 57 0.81 3.36 -1.85
N HIS A 58 1.72 3.93 -2.65
CA HIS A 58 2.51 5.09 -2.25
C HIS A 58 1.61 6.28 -1.93
N ARG A 59 0.67 6.64 -2.82
CA ARG A 59 -0.31 7.71 -2.56
C ARG A 59 -1.13 7.46 -1.30
N MET A 60 -1.52 6.21 -1.06
CA MET A 60 -2.29 5.85 0.13
C MET A 60 -1.49 6.04 1.42
N LEU A 61 -0.20 5.72 1.40
CA LEU A 61 0.71 5.95 2.53
C LEU A 61 0.97 7.45 2.76
N VAL A 62 1.08 8.24 1.70
CA VAL A 62 1.20 9.71 1.80
C VAL A 62 -0.08 10.34 2.35
N ASP A 63 -1.26 9.93 1.85
CA ASP A 63 -2.57 10.40 2.34
C ASP A 63 -2.80 10.05 3.81
N ALA A 64 -2.30 8.88 4.24
CA ALA A 64 -2.28 8.45 5.63
C ALA A 64 -1.27 9.20 6.51
N GLY A 65 -0.41 10.07 5.93
CA GLY A 65 0.65 10.78 6.65
C GLY A 65 1.78 9.87 7.14
N LEU A 66 1.91 8.67 6.56
CA LEU A 66 2.95 7.70 6.87
C LEU A 66 4.24 7.95 6.09
N LEU A 67 4.10 8.42 4.85
CA LEU A 67 5.23 8.90 4.06
C LEU A 67 5.17 10.42 3.97
N PRO A 68 6.32 11.12 4.04
CA PRO A 68 6.37 12.51 3.64
C PRO A 68 5.96 12.62 2.16
N ASP A 69 5.24 13.68 1.79
CA ASP A 69 4.99 14.06 0.39
C ASP A 69 6.31 14.57 -0.25
N GLU A 70 7.34 13.73 -0.24
CA GLU A 70 8.54 13.94 -1.01
C GLU A 70 8.23 13.43 -2.42
N SER A 71 7.44 14.23 -3.14
CA SER A 71 7.41 14.18 -4.60
C SER A 71 8.86 14.05 -5.10
N PRO A 72 9.23 13.03 -5.91
CA PRO A 72 10.60 12.85 -6.37
C PRO A 72 10.96 14.04 -7.26
N THR A 73 11.51 15.07 -6.63
CA THR A 73 12.12 16.21 -7.27
C THR A 73 13.61 16.02 -7.01
N GLY A 74 14.22 15.13 -7.78
CA GLY A 74 15.64 14.79 -7.71
C GLY A 74 16.07 13.93 -8.89
#